data_AF-A0A496TE63-F1
#
_entry.id   AF-A0A496TE63-F1
#
_cell.length_a   1.000
_cell.length_b   1.000
_cell.length_c   1.000
_cell.angle_alpha   90.00
_cell.angle_beta   90.00
_cell.angle_gamma   90.00
#
_symmetry.space_group_name_H-M   'P 1'
#
loop_
_entity.id
_entity.type
_entity.pdbx_description
1 polymer ?
#
loop_
_entity_poly.entity_id
_entity_poly.type
_entity_poly.pdbx_seq_one_letter_code
_entity_poly.pdbx_strand_id
1 'polypeptide(L)' 'MEIIIAHCNCKSISLIEFQQRFPDNEACESYFFEARWPNGFHCPKCGHDDFYFYSSRGLLQCTN' A
#
# COMPACT_ATOMS: atom_id res chain seq x y z
N MET A 1 21.38 26.08 -6.89
CA MET A 1 21.33 24.60 -7.03
C MET A 1 19.95 24.20 -6.62
N GLU A 2 19.21 23.70 -7.60
CA GLU A 2 17.77 23.58 -7.56
C GLU A 2 17.33 22.69 -6.39
N ILE A 3 16.63 23.31 -5.43
CA ILE A 3 15.81 22.60 -4.47
C ILE A 3 14.81 21.83 -5.33
N ILE A 4 14.95 20.51 -5.37
CA ILE A 4 13.98 19.62 -5.99
C ILE A 4 12.68 19.86 -5.24
N ILE A 5 11.85 20.74 -5.80
CA ILE A 5 10.41 20.74 -5.64
C ILE A 5 10.01 19.28 -5.73
N ALA A 6 9.59 18.71 -4.60
CA ALA A 6 8.89 17.44 -4.58
C ALA A 6 7.64 17.66 -5.43
N HIS A 7 7.76 17.42 -6.73
CA HIS A 7 6.64 17.30 -7.63
C HIS A 7 5.85 16.12 -7.09
N CYS A 8 4.87 16.39 -6.23
CA CYS A 8 3.78 15.47 -6.03
C CYS A 8 3.06 15.42 -7.37
N ASN A 9 3.39 14.40 -8.17
CA ASN A 9 2.70 14.11 -9.40
C ASN A 9 1.34 13.53 -9.04
N CYS A 10 0.41 14.41 -8.66
CA CYS A 10 -0.96 14.04 -8.36
C CYS A 10 -1.69 13.75 -9.68
N LYS A 11 -1.35 12.63 -10.32
CA LYS A 11 -2.09 12.13 -11.47
C LYS A 11 -3.44 11.60 -10.99
N SER A 12 -4.51 12.32 -11.31
CA SER A 12 -5.86 11.75 -11.25
C SER A 12 -6.03 10.75 -12.39
N ILE A 13 -6.46 9.53 -12.08
CA ILE A 13 -6.88 8.55 -13.08
C ILE A 13 -8.40 8.65 -13.31
N SER A 14 -8.86 8.32 -14.51
CA SER A 14 -10.30 8.22 -14.77
C SER A 14 -10.93 7.05 -14.01
N LEU A 15 -12.26 7.08 -13.84
CA LEU A 15 -12.99 5.97 -13.20
C LEU A 15 -12.78 4.64 -13.94
N ILE A 16 -12.74 4.67 -15.28
CA ILE A 16 -12.53 3.47 -16.09
C ILE A 16 -11.13 2.89 -15.85
N GLU A 17 -10.09 3.72 -15.82
CA GLU A 17 -8.74 3.29 -15.49
C GLU A 17 -8.64 2.74 -14.06
N PHE A 18 -9.35 3.35 -13.11
CA PHE A 18 -9.42 2.85 -11.73
C PHE A 18 -10.04 1.44 -11.69
N GLN A 19 -11.17 1.25 -12.34
CA GLN A 19 -11.86 -0.05 -12.39
C GLN A 19 -11.03 -1.14 -13.10
N GLN A 20 -10.28 -0.77 -14.14
CA GLN A 20 -9.36 -1.67 -14.83
C GLN A 20 -8.18 -2.07 -13.96
N ARG A 21 -7.66 -1.13 -13.16
CA ARG A 21 -6.51 -1.36 -12.27
C ARG A 21 -6.89 -2.12 -11.01
N PHE A 22 -8.10 -1.90 -10.50
CA PHE A 22 -8.63 -2.49 -9.26
C PHE A 22 -9.98 -3.15 -9.52
N PRO A 23 -9.99 -4.31 -10.20
CA PRO A 23 -11.23 -5.01 -10.56
C PRO A 23 -11.96 -5.59 -9.34
N ASP A 24 -11.23 -5.87 -8.25
CA ASP A 24 -11.74 -6.42 -7.00
C ASP A 24 -10.95 -5.92 -5.79
N ASN A 25 -11.41 -6.30 -4.59
CA ASN A 25 -10.79 -5.90 -3.33
C ASN A 25 -9.39 -6.50 -3.17
N GLU A 26 -9.14 -7.71 -3.66
CA GLU A 26 -7.86 -8.41 -3.49
C GLU A 26 -6.74 -7.73 -4.30
N ALA A 27 -7.04 -7.30 -5.53
CA ALA A 27 -6.14 -6.49 -6.34
C ALA A 27 -5.81 -5.13 -5.68
N CYS A 28 -6.82 -4.53 -5.04
CA CYS A 28 -6.66 -3.26 -4.31
C CYS A 28 -5.78 -3.42 -3.06
N GLU A 29 -6.04 -4.46 -2.26
CA GLU A 29 -5.26 -4.79 -1.05
C GLU A 29 -3.81 -5.11 -1.39
N SER A 30 -3.57 -5.93 -2.41
CA SER A 30 -2.23 -6.29 -2.88
C SER A 30 -1.44 -5.07 -3.35
N TYR A 31 -2.08 -4.19 -4.12
CA TYR A 31 -1.46 -2.95 -4.57
C TYR A 31 -1.06 -2.04 -3.41
N PHE A 32 -1.94 -1.86 -2.42
CA PHE A 32 -1.62 -1.03 -1.25
C PHE A 32 -0.54 -1.67 -0.38
N PHE A 33 -0.52 -2.99 -0.27
CA PHE A 33 0.54 -3.70 0.45
C PHE A 33 1.91 -3.43 -0.19
N GLU A 34 2.05 -3.67 -1.49
CA GLU A 34 3.29 -3.43 -2.23
C GLU A 34 3.71 -1.95 -2.22
N ALA A 35 2.75 -1.04 -2.41
CA ALA A 35 3.02 0.40 -2.40
C ALA A 35 3.50 0.89 -1.03
N ARG A 36 2.96 0.33 0.06
CA ARG A 36 3.36 0.65 1.42
C ARG A 36 4.69 0.00 1.80
N TRP A 37 4.94 -1.20 1.32
CA TRP A 37 6.02 -2.08 1.73
C TRP A 37 6.68 -2.75 0.50
N PRO A 38 7.45 -1.99 -0.29
CA PRO A 38 8.01 -2.50 -1.55
C PRO A 38 9.02 -3.64 -1.35
N ASN A 39 9.58 -3.77 -0.14
CA ASN A 39 10.55 -4.81 0.21
C ASN A 39 9.97 -5.87 1.16
N GLY A 40 8.65 -5.96 1.26
CA GLY A 40 7.96 -6.80 2.26
C GLY A 40 7.56 -6.03 3.51
N PHE A 41 6.62 -6.61 4.26
CA PHE A 41 6.02 -5.98 5.43
C PHE A 41 7.09 -5.52 6.41
N HIS A 42 6.96 -4.28 6.88
CA HIS A 42 7.83 -3.72 7.90
C HIS A 42 7.00 -2.85 8.85
N CYS A 43 6.87 -3.26 10.11
CA CYS A 43 6.03 -2.54 11.06
C CYS A 43 6.64 -1.16 11.38
N PRO A 44 5.96 -0.03 11.09
CA PRO A 44 6.53 1.29 11.33
C PRO A 44 6.66 1.65 12.83
N LYS A 45 6.07 0.84 13.73
CA LYS A 45 6.14 1.06 15.18
C LYS A 45 7.30 0.31 15.85
N CYS A 46 7.51 -0.95 15.47
CA CYS A 46 8.49 -1.82 16.14
C CYS A 46 9.62 -2.32 15.22
N GLY A 47 9.52 -2.11 13.90
CA GLY A 47 10.56 -2.49 12.94
C GLY A 47 10.63 -3.98 12.61
N HIS A 48 9.68 -4.78 13.07
CA HIS A 48 9.62 -6.21 12.73
C HIS A 48 8.88 -6.45 11.43
N ASP A 49 9.29 -7.52 10.76
CA ASP A 49 8.75 -7.93 9.47
C ASP A 49 7.68 -9.05 9.62
N ASP A 50 7.48 -9.53 10.86
CA ASP A 50 6.48 -10.53 11.18
C ASP A 50 5.09 -9.91 11.36
N PHE A 51 4.12 -10.52 10.69
CA PHE A 51 2.71 -10.17 10.77
C PHE A 51 1.83 -11.40 10.61
N TYR A 52 0.56 -11.25 10.97
CA TYR A 52 -0.48 -12.21 10.64
C TYR A 52 -1.69 -11.49 10.04
N PHE A 53 -2.40 -12.20 9.18
CA PHE A 53 -3.63 -11.69 8.57
C PHE A 53 -4.81 -11.93 9.50
N TYR A 54 -5.45 -10.85 9.94
CA TYR A 54 -6.65 -10.88 10.73
C TYR A 54 -7.88 -10.89 9.81
N SER A 55 -8.21 -12.08 9.31
CA SER A 55 -9.23 -12.31 8.28
C SER A 55 -10.59 -11.70 8.60
N SER A 56 -11.02 -11.70 9.87
CA SER A 56 -12.30 -11.12 10.27
C SER A 56 -12.39 -9.59 10.13
N ARG A 57 -11.26 -8.88 9.99
CA ARG A 57 -11.23 -7.41 9.75
C ARG A 57 -10.50 -7.01 8.47
N GLY A 58 -9.90 -7.95 7.75
CA GLY A 58 -9.06 -7.64 6.58
C GLY A 58 -7.84 -6.79 6.93
N LEU A 59 -7.21 -7.05 8.08
CA LEU A 59 -6.09 -6.25 8.58
C LEU A 59 -4.83 -7.09 8.77
N LEU A 60 -3.68 -6.47 8.48
CA LEU A 60 -2.37 -7.01 8.82
C LEU A 60 -1.99 -6.54 10.21
N GLN A 61 -1.79 -7.48 11.12
CA GLN A 61 -1.45 -7.20 12.51
C GLN A 61 -0.02 -7.64 12.79
N CYS A 62 0.77 -6.73 13.35
CA CYS A 62 2.11 -7.05 13.82
C CYS A 62 2.03 -7.99 15.04
N THR A 63 3.00 -8.91 15.14
CA THR A 63 3.09 -9.91 16.21
C THR A 63 3.82 -9.41 17.47
N ASN A 64 4.46 -8.24 17.42
CA ASN A 64 5.18 -7.62 18.54
C ASN A 64 4.32 -6.65 19.36
#